data_AF-A0A3D2YUV9-F1
#
_entry.id   AF-A0A3D2YUV9-F1
#
_cell.length_a   1.000
_cell.length_b   1.000
_cell.length_c   1.000
_cell.angle_alpha   90.00
_cell.angle_beta   90.00
_cell.angle_gamma   90.00
#
_symmetry.space_group_name_H-M   'P 1'
#
loop_
_entity.id
_entity.type
_entity.pdbx_description
1 polymer ?
#
loop_
_entity_poly.entity_id
_entity_poly.type
_entity_poly.pdbx_seq_one_letter_code
_entity_poly.pdbx_strand_id
1 'polypeptide(L)'
;DLPDGGAHIFASCITKIRDSSPDCRVEVLIPDFGGSWSALKRVIDAGPAVLNHNIESTVRIFPKVRPKGNYELSLELLAKAKDIDPATVTKSGIIVGMGETT
;
A
#
# COMPACT_ATOMS: atom_id res chain seq x y z
N ASP A 1 -4.21 -3.34 15.94
CA ASP A 1 -4.48 -4.40 16.94
C ASP A 1 -3.44 -5.52 16.80
N LEU A 2 -3.14 -5.95 15.58
CA LEU A 2 -2.05 -6.88 15.32
C LEU A 2 -0.67 -6.20 15.43
N PRO A 3 0.35 -6.86 16.05
CA PRO A 3 1.68 -6.28 16.25
C PRO A 3 2.41 -5.87 14.97
N ASP A 4 2.11 -6.50 13.83
CA ASP A 4 2.70 -6.18 12.53
C ASP A 4 1.74 -5.43 11.60
N GLY A 5 0.65 -4.88 12.15
CA GLY A 5 -0.38 -4.20 11.36
C GLY A 5 -1.10 -5.10 10.36
N GLY A 6 -1.00 -6.43 10.50
CA GLY A 6 -1.59 -7.41 9.60
C GLY A 6 -0.74 -7.78 8.38
N ALA A 7 0.49 -7.29 8.27
CA ALA A 7 1.36 -7.54 7.11
C ALA A 7 1.61 -9.02 6.82
N HIS A 8 1.73 -9.87 7.85
CA HIS A 8 1.87 -11.31 7.66
C HIS A 8 0.66 -11.94 6.94
N ILE A 9 -0.54 -11.39 7.11
CA ILE A 9 -1.75 -11.90 6.46
C ILE A 9 -1.67 -11.59 4.97
N PHE A 10 -1.30 -10.35 4.59
CA PHE A 10 -1.09 -9.98 3.19
C PHE A 10 -0.04 -10.86 2.52
N ALA A 11 1.13 -11.01 3.13
CA ALA A 11 2.21 -11.85 2.61
C ALA A 11 1.80 -13.33 2.45
N SER A 12 1.05 -13.85 3.43
CA SER A 12 0.55 -15.23 3.40
C SER A 12 -0.46 -15.43 2.27
N CYS A 13 -1.36 -14.46 2.04
CA CYS A 13 -2.32 -14.51 0.94
C CYS A 13 -1.62 -14.50 -0.42
N ILE A 14 -0.65 -13.60 -0.63
CA ILE A 14 0.12 -13.53 -1.88
C ILE A 14 0.82 -14.87 -2.16
N THR A 15 1.50 -15.41 -1.15
CA THR A 15 2.23 -16.69 -1.27
C THR A 15 1.28 -17.85 -1.60
N LYS A 16 0.16 -17.96 -0.87
CA LYS A 16 -0.82 -19.03 -1.11
C LYS A 16 -1.47 -18.93 -2.49
N ILE A 17 -1.78 -17.73 -2.97
CA ILE A 17 -2.31 -17.54 -4.32
C ILE A 17 -1.29 -18.04 -5.34
N ARG A 18 -0.03 -17.62 -5.22
CA ARG A 18 1.06 -18.06 -6.11
C ARG A 18 1.24 -19.58 -6.11
N ASP A 19 1.15 -20.23 -4.95
CA ASP A 19 1.28 -21.69 -4.86
C ASP A 19 0.09 -22.41 -5.51
N SER A 20 -1.13 -21.87 -5.35
CA SER A 20 -2.37 -22.46 -5.91
C SER A 20 -2.63 -22.13 -7.39
N SER A 21 -2.10 -21.00 -7.86
CA SER A 21 -2.32 -20.46 -9.20
C SER A 21 -1.08 -19.70 -9.65
N PRO A 22 -0.03 -20.41 -10.12
CA PRO A 22 1.27 -19.80 -10.44
C PRO A 22 1.21 -18.70 -11.52
N ASP A 23 0.24 -18.78 -12.42
CA ASP A 23 0.05 -17.80 -13.50
C ASP A 23 -0.76 -16.56 -13.05
N CYS A 24 -1.34 -16.58 -11.85
CA CYS A 24 -2.12 -15.47 -11.33
C CYS A 24 -1.20 -14.33 -10.87
N ARG A 25 -1.33 -13.16 -11.51
CA ARG A 25 -0.62 -11.94 -11.08
C ARG A 25 -1.41 -11.24 -9.98
N VAL A 26 -0.80 -11.08 -8.81
CA VAL A 26 -1.44 -10.47 -7.63
C VAL A 26 -1.12 -8.97 -7.55
N GLU A 27 -2.15 -8.12 -7.60
CA GLU A 27 -2.09 -6.74 -7.10
C GLU A 27 -2.56 -6.74 -5.64
N VAL A 28 -1.84 -6.07 -4.74
CA VAL A 28 -2.22 -5.94 -3.33
C VAL A 28 -2.46 -4.47 -2.97
N LEU A 29 -3.60 -4.17 -2.37
CA LEU A 29 -3.94 -2.86 -1.81
C LEU A 29 -3.68 -2.89 -0.30
N ILE A 30 -2.69 -2.12 0.17
CA ILE A 30 -2.23 -2.11 1.56
C ILE A 30 -2.64 -0.84 2.31
N PRO A 31 -2.81 -0.92 3.65
CA PRO A 31 -2.86 0.26 4.50
C PRO A 31 -1.46 0.93 4.59
N ASP A 32 -1.34 2.00 5.38
CA ASP A 32 -0.06 2.66 5.64
C ASP A 32 0.83 1.94 6.68
N PHE A 33 0.32 0.85 7.26
CA PHE A 33 0.93 0.09 8.36
C PHE A 33 1.38 0.97 9.55
N GLY A 34 0.79 2.15 9.74
CA GLY A 34 1.24 3.12 10.74
C GLY A 34 2.72 3.51 10.61
N GLY A 35 3.29 3.45 9.39
CA GLY A 35 4.70 3.75 9.14
C GLY A 35 5.68 2.64 9.49
N SER A 36 5.19 1.41 9.69
CA SER A 36 6.06 0.26 9.92
C SER A 36 6.74 -0.21 8.63
N TRP A 37 8.01 0.13 8.45
CA TRP A 37 8.79 -0.28 7.28
C TRP A 37 9.10 -1.78 7.25
N SER A 38 9.15 -2.44 8.41
CA SER A 38 9.27 -3.89 8.47
C SER A 38 7.99 -4.59 7.98
N ALA A 39 6.82 -4.01 8.27
CA ALA A 39 5.54 -4.48 7.75
C ALA A 39 5.45 -4.30 6.22
N LEU A 40 5.82 -3.13 5.72
CA LEU A 40 5.91 -2.86 4.28
C LEU A 40 6.86 -3.86 3.58
N LYS A 41 8.08 -4.01 4.12
CA LYS A 41 9.09 -4.93 3.57
C LYS A 41 8.56 -6.36 3.51
N ARG A 42 7.86 -6.82 4.55
CA ARG A 42 7.27 -8.17 4.57
C ARG A 42 6.28 -8.41 3.41
N VAL A 43 5.49 -7.41 3.04
CA VAL A 43 4.57 -7.52 1.89
C VAL A 43 5.33 -7.51 0.57
N ILE A 44 6.35 -6.65 0.43
CA ILE A 44 7.20 -6.60 -0.77
C ILE A 44 7.95 -7.92 -0.97
N ASP A 45 8.53 -8.48 0.09
CA ASP A 45 9.24 -9.77 0.06
C ASP A 45 8.34 -10.94 -0.37
N ALA A 46 7.02 -10.83 -0.20
CA ALA A 46 6.06 -11.82 -0.70
C ALA A 46 5.89 -11.82 -2.22
N GLY A 47 6.39 -10.77 -2.91
CA GLY A 47 6.45 -10.65 -4.36
C GLY A 47 5.11 -10.40 -5.07
N PRO A 48 4.29 -9.42 -4.65
CA PRO A 48 3.14 -9.01 -5.45
C PRO A 48 3.58 -8.45 -6.80
N ALA A 49 2.77 -8.66 -7.85
CA ALA A 49 3.02 -8.07 -9.16
C ALA A 49 2.84 -6.54 -9.15
N VAL A 50 1.95 -6.02 -8.30
CA VAL A 50 1.74 -4.59 -8.07
C VAL A 50 1.48 -4.36 -6.58
N LEU A 51 2.21 -3.42 -5.99
CA LEU A 51 1.97 -2.90 -4.64
C LEU A 51 1.16 -1.58 -4.76
N ASN A 52 -0.06 -1.57 -4.24
CA ASN A 52 -0.98 -0.43 -4.32
C ASN A 52 -1.22 0.18 -2.93
N HIS A 53 -1.12 1.49 -2.83
CA HIS A 53 -1.56 2.27 -1.67
C HIS A 53 -2.25 3.55 -2.15
N ASN A 54 -3.54 3.69 -1.85
CA ASN A 54 -4.28 4.88 -2.26
C ASN A 54 -3.99 6.07 -1.34
N ILE A 55 -3.66 7.21 -1.96
CA ILE A 55 -3.61 8.51 -1.30
C ILE A 55 -5.03 9.09 -1.13
N GLU A 56 -5.99 8.62 -1.94
CA GLU A 56 -7.43 8.92 -1.94
C GLU A 56 -7.81 10.34 -2.36
N SER A 57 -7.11 11.38 -1.92
CA SER A 57 -7.46 12.75 -2.28
C SER A 57 -6.27 13.70 -2.25
N THR A 58 -6.49 14.98 -2.55
CA THR A 58 -5.46 16.03 -2.47
C THR A 58 -5.12 16.35 -1.01
N VAL A 59 -3.91 16.89 -0.77
CA VAL A 59 -3.44 17.29 0.58
C VAL A 59 -4.44 18.17 1.33
N ARG A 60 -5.13 19.10 0.63
CA ARG A 60 -6.14 20.00 1.22
C ARG A 60 -7.40 19.27 1.70
N ILE A 61 -7.79 18.20 1.01
CA ILE A 61 -9.02 17.45 1.28
C ILE A 61 -8.76 16.25 2.19
N PHE A 62 -7.54 15.70 2.17
CA PHE A 62 -7.16 14.48 2.87
C PHE A 62 -7.60 14.44 4.36
N PRO A 63 -7.42 15.49 5.19
CA PRO A 63 -7.84 15.46 6.59
C PRO A 63 -9.35 15.25 6.78
N LYS A 64 -10.17 15.62 5.79
CA LYS A 64 -11.64 15.44 5.83
C LYS A 64 -12.05 14.01 5.50
N VAL A 65 -11.35 13.35 4.59
CA VAL A 65 -11.74 12.04 4.04
C VAL A 65 -10.99 10.88 4.70
N ARG A 66 -9.79 11.13 5.23
CA ARG A 66 -8.96 10.16 5.97
C ARG A 66 -8.45 10.78 7.28
N PRO A 67 -9.33 11.04 8.27
CA PRO A 67 -8.96 11.75 9.50
C PRO A 67 -7.93 11.01 10.38
N LYS A 68 -7.75 9.70 10.19
CA LYS A 68 -6.73 8.89 10.88
C LYS A 68 -5.48 8.64 10.04
N GLY A 69 -5.47 9.05 8.78
CA GLY A 69 -4.34 8.87 7.88
C GLY A 69 -3.36 10.03 7.97
N ASN A 70 -2.23 9.88 7.28
CA ASN A 70 -1.24 10.93 7.09
C ASN A 70 -0.85 10.98 5.59
N TYR A 71 -0.99 12.15 4.96
CA TYR A 71 -0.79 12.32 3.53
C TYR A 71 0.68 12.15 3.15
N GLU A 72 1.57 12.76 3.93
CA GLU A 72 3.02 12.67 3.79
C GLU A 72 3.48 11.23 3.97
N LEU A 73 2.94 10.51 4.97
CA LEU A 73 3.25 9.10 5.20
C LEU A 73 2.83 8.22 4.00
N SER A 74 1.68 8.51 3.38
CA SER A 74 1.24 7.81 2.17
C SER A 74 2.23 8.00 1.02
N LEU A 75 2.79 9.19 0.85
CA LEU A 75 3.83 9.47 -0.16
C LEU A 75 5.15 8.79 0.19
N GLU A 76 5.58 8.89 1.45
CA GLU A 76 6.80 8.25 1.96
C GLU A 76 6.74 6.74 1.80
N LEU A 77 5.58 6.11 2.05
CA LEU A 77 5.39 4.67 1.89
C LEU A 77 5.64 4.23 0.44
N LEU A 78 5.12 4.98 -0.55
CA LEU A 78 5.31 4.67 -1.96
C LEU A 78 6.77 4.86 -2.39
N ALA A 79 7.44 5.91 -1.89
CA ALA A 79 8.87 6.10 -2.09
C ALA A 79 9.68 4.97 -1.45
N LYS A 80 9.33 4.58 -0.21
CA LYS A 80 10.01 3.53 0.54
C LYS A 80 9.88 2.16 -0.13
N ALA A 81 8.75 1.88 -0.78
CA ALA A 81 8.59 0.67 -1.58
C ALA A 81 9.64 0.58 -2.70
N LYS A 82 9.94 1.71 -3.36
CA LYS A 82 10.99 1.80 -4.38
C LYS A 82 12.40 1.70 -3.82
N ASP A 83 12.63 2.23 -2.61
CA ASP A 83 13.92 2.06 -1.94
C ASP A 83 14.19 0.60 -1.54
N ILE A 84 13.15 -0.12 -1.09
CA ILE A 84 13.24 -1.52 -0.68
C ILE A 84 13.46 -2.42 -1.89
N ASP A 85 12.68 -2.21 -2.95
CA ASP A 85 12.83 -2.91 -4.22
C ASP A 85 12.48 -1.99 -5.40
N PRO A 86 13.48 -1.49 -6.14
CA PRO A 86 13.24 -0.63 -7.31
C PRO A 86 12.38 -1.26 -8.40
N ALA A 87 12.36 -2.59 -8.49
CA ALA A 87 11.60 -3.34 -9.50
C ALA A 87 10.10 -3.44 -9.16
N THR A 88 9.72 -3.29 -7.89
CA THR A 88 8.32 -3.35 -7.44
C THR A 88 7.48 -2.30 -8.16
N VAL A 89 6.43 -2.70 -8.88
CA VAL A 89 5.48 -1.77 -9.49
C VAL A 89 4.60 -1.17 -8.40
N THR A 90 4.63 0.15 -8.25
CA THR A 90 3.82 0.88 -7.27
C THR A 90 2.62 1.54 -7.94
N LYS A 91 1.47 1.54 -7.27
CA LYS A 91 0.23 2.18 -7.73
C LYS A 91 -0.41 2.98 -6.61
N SER A 92 -1.15 4.02 -7.01
CA SER A 92 -2.00 4.79 -6.11
C SER A 92 -3.28 5.21 -6.84
N GLY A 93 -4.28 5.64 -6.06
CA GLY A 93 -5.56 6.11 -6.54
C GLY A 93 -5.96 7.43 -5.88
N ILE A 94 -6.68 8.25 -6.65
CA ILE A 94 -7.35 9.48 -6.20
C ILE A 94 -8.83 9.36 -6.56
N ILE A 95 -9.69 9.67 -5.61
CA ILE A 95 -11.13 9.82 -5.80
C ILE A 95 -11.43 11.30 -5.99
N VAL A 96 -12.02 11.64 -7.12
CA VAL A 96 -12.44 13.00 -7.49
C VAL A 96 -13.88 13.28 -7.05
N GLY A 97 -14.26 14.57 -7.00
CA GLY A 97 -15.58 15.03 -6.59
C GLY A 97 -15.71 15.32 -5.09
N MET A 98 -14.60 15.48 -4.36
CA MET A 98 -14.57 15.73 -2.92
C MET A 98 -14.28 17.19 -2.55
N GLY A 99 -14.30 18.09 -3.54
CA GLY A 99 -14.02 19.52 -3.37
C GLY A 99 -12.55 19.90 -3.62
N GLU A 100 -11.78 19.00 -4.22
CA GLU A 100 -10.53 19.32 -4.89
C GLU A 100 -10.77 20.28 -6.06
N THR A 101 -9.77 21.07 -6.40
CA THR A 101 -9.83 22.11 -7.44
C THR A 101 -8.62 21.93 -8.35
N THR A 102 -8.78 22.27 -9.63
CA THR A 102 -7.66 22.46 -10.57
C THR A 102 -6.74 23.60 -10.16
#